data_AF-A0A931B1N9-F1
#
_entry.id   AF-A0A931B1N9-F1
#
_cell.length_a   1.000
_cell.length_b   1.000
_cell.length_c   1.000
_cell.angle_alpha   90.00
_cell.angle_beta   90.00
_cell.angle_gamma   90.00
#
_symmetry.space_group_name_H-M   'P 1'
#
loop_
_entity.id
_entity.type
_entity.pdbx_description
1 polymer ?
#
loop_
_entity_poly.entity_id
_entity_poly.type
_entity_poly.pdbx_seq_one_letter_code
_entity_poly.pdbx_strand_id
1 'polypeptide(L)'
;MTEFINSFAQSYDRAFMDLPAIKSIIFMGNAFFSVSIVAELQKEKLKIFHYILLIILAAWMITIPLLENSAFKIWLYYLGNQLFLFYLGFYCWQGIKKEIPKLNKYYLKNLAFISFLFSILIVIEDSFVIFNVDQYSSLSTKIYNRSISEDIFSITICLLLFQFFLKARQIEETETLEKQETTILIQKFCHHHQFTQRETEIFELLLLHRTNQEIADQLFLSLGTVKTHVHNIFIKLDIKKRTQIFILFENYQTSINGKTSL
;
A
#
# COMPACT_ATOMS: atom_id res chain seq x y z
N MET A 1 -2.05 24.22 -20.50
CA MET A 1 -1.01 23.76 -21.47
C MET A 1 -1.49 23.82 -22.92
N THR A 2 -2.77 23.60 -23.22
CA THR A 2 -3.32 23.71 -24.59
C THR A 2 -3.46 25.15 -25.11
N GLU A 3 -3.56 26.15 -24.25
CA GLU A 3 -3.77 27.56 -24.68
C GLU A 3 -2.51 28.26 -25.22
N PHE A 4 -1.31 27.75 -24.95
CA PHE A 4 -0.07 28.46 -25.26
C PHE A 4 0.51 28.15 -26.65
N ILE A 5 0.05 27.10 -27.32
CA ILE A 5 0.59 26.68 -28.62
C ILE A 5 -0.59 26.20 -29.50
N ASN A 6 -1.15 27.09 -30.32
CA ASN A 6 -2.29 26.79 -31.19
C ASN A 6 -2.05 25.60 -32.13
N SER A 7 -0.81 25.36 -32.57
CA SER A 7 -0.45 24.19 -33.39
C SER A 7 -0.47 22.89 -32.60
N PHE A 8 -0.07 22.91 -31.31
CA PHE A 8 -0.19 21.78 -30.41
C PHE A 8 -1.66 21.53 -30.07
N ALA A 9 -2.46 22.56 -29.80
CA ALA A 9 -3.89 22.41 -29.55
C ALA A 9 -4.60 21.76 -30.75
N GLN A 10 -4.38 22.27 -31.97
CA GLN A 10 -4.99 21.69 -33.18
C GLN A 10 -4.48 20.27 -33.49
N SER A 11 -3.20 19.97 -33.26
CA SER A 11 -2.66 18.62 -33.45
C SER A 11 -3.10 17.65 -32.36
N TYR A 12 -3.23 18.14 -31.12
CA TYR A 12 -3.73 17.39 -29.98
C TYR A 12 -5.22 17.10 -30.18
N ASP A 13 -6.04 18.09 -30.51
CA ASP A 13 -7.48 17.94 -30.74
C ASP A 13 -7.78 17.01 -31.93
N ARG A 14 -7.00 17.09 -33.02
CA ARG A 14 -7.15 16.18 -34.16
C ARG A 14 -6.73 14.75 -33.81
N ALA A 15 -5.61 14.57 -33.10
CA ALA A 15 -5.20 13.26 -32.59
C ALA A 15 -6.18 12.70 -31.54
N PHE A 16 -6.77 13.57 -30.72
CA PHE A 16 -7.74 13.26 -29.68
C PHE A 16 -9.09 12.79 -30.26
N MET A 17 -9.50 13.39 -31.37
CA MET A 17 -10.73 13.03 -32.08
C MET A 17 -10.57 11.80 -32.98
N ASP A 18 -9.39 11.62 -33.59
CA ASP A 18 -9.18 10.51 -34.54
C ASP A 18 -8.87 9.19 -33.82
N LEU A 19 -8.03 9.19 -32.77
CA LEU A 19 -7.83 8.03 -31.89
C LEU A 19 -7.48 8.48 -30.46
N PRO A 20 -8.39 8.37 -29.46
CA PRO A 20 -8.09 8.68 -28.06
C PRO A 20 -7.13 7.68 -27.40
N ALA A 21 -6.37 6.90 -28.19
CA ALA A 21 -5.52 5.79 -27.78
C ALA A 21 -4.53 6.17 -26.67
N ILE A 22 -3.86 7.33 -26.76
CA ILE A 22 -2.92 7.77 -25.71
C ILE A 22 -3.66 7.97 -24.38
N LYS A 23 -4.86 8.57 -24.41
CA LYS A 23 -5.66 8.80 -23.21
C LYS A 23 -6.21 7.48 -22.65
N SER A 24 -6.64 6.57 -23.52
CA SER A 24 -7.06 5.22 -23.12
C SER A 24 -5.93 4.44 -22.44
N ILE A 25 -4.70 4.54 -22.96
CA ILE A 25 -3.51 3.91 -22.35
C ILE A 25 -3.24 4.49 -20.95
N ILE A 26 -3.29 5.81 -20.80
CA ILE A 26 -3.09 6.47 -19.50
C ILE A 26 -4.17 6.02 -18.51
N PHE A 27 -5.45 6.02 -18.91
CA PHE A 27 -6.54 5.53 -18.06
C PHE A 27 -6.37 4.06 -17.68
N MET A 28 -5.97 3.21 -18.63
CA MET A 28 -5.73 1.81 -18.35
C MET A 28 -4.58 1.59 -17.36
N GLY A 29 -3.48 2.33 -17.54
CA GLY A 29 -2.36 2.34 -16.61
C GLY A 29 -2.80 2.78 -15.22
N ASN A 30 -3.53 3.90 -15.12
CA ASN A 30 -4.06 4.40 -13.86
C ASN A 30 -5.00 3.41 -13.18
N ALA A 31 -5.89 2.76 -13.94
CA ALA A 31 -6.81 1.75 -13.43
C ALA A 31 -6.06 0.54 -12.86
N PHE A 32 -5.06 0.03 -13.61
CA PHE A 32 -4.21 -1.07 -13.18
C PHE A 32 -3.40 -0.74 -11.92
N PHE A 33 -2.74 0.42 -11.89
CA PHE A 33 -1.97 0.82 -10.72
C PHE A 33 -2.88 1.06 -9.50
N SER A 34 -4.04 1.68 -9.69
CA SER A 34 -4.98 1.93 -8.60
C SER A 34 -5.46 0.64 -7.95
N VAL A 35 -5.89 -0.36 -8.74
CA VAL A 35 -6.32 -1.65 -8.18
C VAL A 35 -5.16 -2.41 -7.53
N SER A 36 -3.95 -2.29 -8.09
CA SER A 36 -2.73 -2.91 -7.54
C SER A 36 -2.35 -2.30 -6.18
N ILE A 37 -2.40 -0.97 -6.06
CA ILE A 37 -2.14 -0.25 -4.81
C ILE A 37 -3.15 -0.66 -3.75
N VAL A 38 -4.44 -0.73 -4.09
CA VAL A 38 -5.46 -1.15 -3.12
C VAL A 38 -5.28 -2.60 -2.69
N ALA A 39 -4.87 -3.49 -3.61
CA ALA A 39 -4.55 -4.88 -3.27
C ALA A 39 -3.34 -4.97 -2.31
N GLU A 40 -2.28 -4.21 -2.57
CA GLU A 40 -1.10 -4.16 -1.69
C GLU A 40 -1.44 -3.59 -0.30
N LEU A 41 -2.25 -2.53 -0.24
CA LEU A 41 -2.76 -1.99 1.03
C LEU A 41 -3.57 -3.03 1.82
N GLN A 42 -4.29 -3.90 1.12
CA GLN A 42 -5.03 -5.02 1.71
C GLN A 42 -4.15 -6.25 2.01
N LYS A 43 -2.87 -6.24 1.66
CA LYS A 43 -1.95 -7.38 1.75
C LYS A 43 -2.46 -8.62 1.01
N GLU A 44 -3.10 -8.41 -0.13
CA GLU A 44 -3.60 -9.46 -1.01
C GLU A 44 -3.05 -9.34 -2.43
N LYS A 45 -3.03 -10.47 -3.14
CA LYS A 45 -2.75 -10.49 -4.59
C LYS A 45 -3.99 -10.13 -5.40
N LEU A 46 -3.78 -9.61 -6.60
CA LEU A 46 -4.86 -9.35 -7.54
C LEU A 46 -5.59 -10.65 -7.92
N LYS A 47 -6.88 -10.70 -7.61
CA LYS A 47 -7.79 -11.78 -8.03
C LYS A 47 -8.12 -11.69 -9.52
N ILE A 48 -8.44 -12.84 -10.15
CA ILE A 48 -8.87 -12.96 -11.56
C ILE A 48 -9.98 -11.95 -11.91
N PHE A 49 -10.93 -11.74 -10.99
CA PHE A 49 -12.02 -10.77 -11.17
C PHE A 49 -11.53 -9.35 -11.50
N HIS A 50 -10.41 -8.89 -10.92
CA HIS A 50 -9.86 -7.56 -11.20
C HIS A 50 -9.33 -7.46 -12.63
N TYR A 51 -8.68 -8.50 -13.13
CA TYR A 51 -8.20 -8.55 -14.51
C TYR A 51 -9.36 -8.56 -15.49
N ILE A 52 -10.43 -9.31 -15.20
CA ILE A 52 -11.66 -9.28 -16.00
C ILE A 52 -12.24 -7.87 -16.06
N LEU A 53 -12.32 -7.17 -14.92
CA LEU A 53 -12.83 -5.81 -14.87
C LEU A 53 -11.98 -4.84 -15.70
N LEU A 54 -10.65 -4.95 -15.64
CA LEU A 54 -9.73 -4.16 -16.47
C LEU A 54 -9.89 -4.45 -17.96
N ILE A 55 -10.09 -5.72 -18.35
CA ILE A 55 -10.36 -6.11 -19.74
C ILE A 55 -11.68 -5.52 -20.22
N ILE A 56 -12.72 -5.56 -19.40
CA ILE A 56 -14.02 -4.93 -19.71
C ILE A 56 -13.85 -3.42 -19.91
N LEU A 57 -13.11 -2.75 -19.01
CA LEU A 57 -12.81 -1.33 -19.15
C LEU A 57 -11.99 -1.05 -20.42
N ALA A 58 -11.05 -1.91 -20.78
CA ALA A 58 -10.23 -1.75 -21.99
C ALA A 58 -11.08 -1.90 -23.24
N ALA A 59 -11.94 -2.92 -23.28
CA ALA A 59 -12.90 -3.10 -24.35
C ALA A 59 -13.80 -1.87 -24.48
N TRP A 60 -14.36 -1.37 -23.37
CA TRP A 60 -15.15 -0.14 -23.33
C TRP A 60 -14.40 1.04 -23.95
N MET A 61 -13.15 1.25 -23.53
CA MET A 61 -12.31 2.35 -24.01
C MET A 61 -11.97 2.27 -25.50
N ILE A 62 -11.96 1.07 -26.08
CA ILE A 62 -11.72 0.85 -27.51
C ILE A 62 -13.02 0.97 -28.32
N THR A 63 -14.13 0.46 -27.79
CA THR A 63 -15.40 0.39 -28.55
C THR A 63 -16.14 1.71 -28.60
N ILE A 64 -16.17 2.48 -27.50
CA ILE A 64 -16.94 3.74 -27.46
C ILE A 64 -16.44 4.78 -28.49
N PRO A 65 -15.12 4.95 -28.71
CA PRO A 65 -14.62 5.86 -29.75
C PRO A 65 -15.08 5.51 -31.19
N LEU A 66 -15.52 4.28 -31.45
CA LEU A 66 -16.00 3.85 -32.77
C LEU A 66 -17.44 4.32 -33.07
N LEU A 67 -18.15 4.84 -32.08
CA LEU A 67 -19.50 5.37 -32.25
C LEU A 67 -19.50 6.69 -33.05
N GLU A 68 -20.67 7.03 -33.57
CA GLU A 68 -20.91 8.30 -34.27
C GLU A 68 -20.61 9.50 -33.36
N ASN A 69 -20.04 10.55 -33.97
CA ASN A 69 -19.60 11.74 -33.24
C ASN A 69 -20.79 12.47 -32.63
N SER A 70 -20.87 12.46 -31.30
CA SER A 70 -21.91 13.08 -30.51
C SER A 70 -21.37 13.46 -29.12
N ALA A 71 -22.00 14.43 -28.47
CA ALA A 71 -21.71 14.74 -27.06
C ALA A 71 -21.89 13.49 -26.17
N PHE A 72 -22.90 12.68 -26.48
CA PHE A 72 -23.17 11.43 -25.76
C PHE A 72 -22.03 10.42 -25.87
N LYS A 73 -21.40 10.26 -27.04
CA LYS A 73 -20.21 9.41 -27.21
C LYS A 73 -19.08 9.80 -26.26
N ILE A 74 -18.80 11.09 -26.16
CA ILE A 74 -17.69 11.62 -25.35
C ILE A 74 -18.01 11.41 -23.87
N TRP A 75 -19.24 11.72 -23.44
CA TRP A 75 -19.70 11.45 -22.09
C TRP A 75 -19.61 9.95 -21.73
N LEU A 76 -20.05 9.08 -22.64
CA LEU A 76 -20.02 7.63 -22.47
C LEU A 76 -18.59 7.08 -22.39
N TYR A 77 -17.64 7.72 -23.09
CA TYR A 77 -16.22 7.38 -22.98
C TYR A 77 -15.74 7.63 -21.55
N TYR A 78 -15.94 8.82 -21.00
CA TYR A 78 -15.50 9.13 -19.62
C TYR A 78 -16.22 8.33 -18.53
N LEU A 79 -17.49 7.99 -18.74
CA LEU A 79 -18.30 7.24 -17.79
C LEU A 79 -17.64 5.92 -17.35
N GLY A 80 -16.97 5.21 -18.27
CA GLY A 80 -16.29 3.95 -17.96
C GLY A 80 -15.26 4.10 -16.85
N ASN A 81 -14.47 5.18 -16.86
CA ASN A 81 -13.49 5.47 -15.82
C ASN A 81 -14.16 5.82 -14.48
N GLN A 82 -15.28 6.54 -14.51
CA GLN A 82 -16.03 6.88 -13.29
C GLN A 82 -16.68 5.67 -12.61
N LEU A 83 -17.21 4.74 -13.41
CA LEU A 83 -17.70 3.46 -12.90
C LEU A 83 -16.58 2.63 -12.27
N PHE A 84 -15.39 2.62 -12.90
CA PHE A 84 -14.22 1.95 -12.33
C PHE A 84 -13.76 2.62 -11.02
N LEU A 85 -13.77 3.95 -10.96
CA LEU A 85 -13.45 4.70 -9.74
C LEU A 85 -14.45 4.40 -8.61
N PHE A 86 -15.74 4.33 -8.92
CA PHE A 86 -16.77 3.92 -7.96
C PHE A 86 -16.51 2.50 -7.44
N TYR A 87 -16.18 1.57 -8.34
CA TYR A 87 -15.77 0.21 -7.97
C TYR A 87 -14.54 0.21 -7.05
N LEU A 88 -13.51 1.01 -7.35
CA LEU A 88 -12.33 1.13 -6.48
C LEU A 88 -12.73 1.58 -5.07
N GLY A 89 -13.68 2.51 -4.94
CA GLY A 89 -14.23 2.92 -3.64
C GLY A 89 -14.80 1.72 -2.86
N PHE A 90 -15.57 0.86 -3.53
CA PHE A 90 -16.11 -0.36 -2.94
C PHE A 90 -15.01 -1.37 -2.58
N TYR A 91 -14.03 -1.55 -3.44
CA TYR A 91 -12.90 -2.44 -3.18
C TYR A 91 -12.09 -1.98 -1.96
N CYS A 92 -11.83 -0.67 -1.83
CA CYS A 92 -11.22 -0.08 -0.64
C CYS A 92 -12.06 -0.34 0.62
N TRP A 93 -13.39 -0.12 0.54
CA TRP A 93 -14.29 -0.35 1.67
C TRP A 93 -14.25 -1.82 2.13
N GLN A 94 -14.29 -2.78 1.21
CA GLN A 94 -14.16 -4.20 1.58
C GLN A 94 -12.87 -4.48 2.36
N GLY A 95 -11.76 -3.84 1.99
CA GLY A 95 -10.47 -3.97 2.67
C GLY A 95 -10.48 -3.53 4.15
N ILE A 96 -11.32 -2.55 4.52
CA ILE A 96 -11.41 -2.02 5.89
C ILE A 96 -11.84 -3.12 6.88
N LYS A 97 -12.63 -4.09 6.43
CA LYS A 97 -13.16 -5.18 7.26
C LYS A 97 -12.12 -6.26 7.59
N LYS A 98 -10.96 -6.27 6.92
CA LYS A 98 -9.91 -7.29 7.09
C LYS A 98 -9.01 -7.00 8.30
N GLU A 99 -8.28 -8.01 8.77
CA GLU A 99 -7.24 -7.85 9.78
C GLU A 99 -5.91 -7.44 9.13
N ILE A 100 -5.78 -6.14 8.85
CA ILE A 100 -4.60 -5.50 8.26
C ILE A 100 -4.04 -4.41 9.20
N PRO A 101 -2.78 -3.96 9.00
CA PRO A 101 -2.17 -2.92 9.83
C PRO A 101 -3.03 -1.68 9.95
N LYS A 102 -3.05 -1.06 11.15
CA LYS A 102 -3.87 0.14 11.44
C LYS A 102 -3.61 1.28 10.46
N LEU A 103 -2.34 1.44 10.03
CA LEU A 103 -1.96 2.42 9.02
C LEU A 103 -2.71 2.19 7.70
N ASN A 104 -2.69 0.96 7.18
CA ASN A 104 -3.33 0.60 5.92
C ASN A 104 -4.85 0.80 6.00
N LYS A 105 -5.49 0.44 7.13
CA LYS A 105 -6.94 0.67 7.35
C LYS A 105 -7.30 2.15 7.24
N TYR A 106 -6.48 3.02 7.82
CA TYR A 106 -6.70 4.47 7.76
C TYR A 106 -6.71 4.97 6.32
N TYR A 107 -5.72 4.58 5.52
CA TYR A 107 -5.65 5.01 4.12
C TYR A 107 -6.75 4.38 3.26
N LEU A 108 -7.09 3.10 3.46
CA LEU A 108 -8.21 2.47 2.74
C LEU A 108 -9.55 3.16 3.03
N LYS A 109 -9.77 3.62 4.28
CA LYS A 109 -10.97 4.39 4.63
C LYS A 109 -11.03 5.71 3.88
N ASN A 110 -9.93 6.46 3.86
CA ASN A 110 -9.86 7.75 3.18
C ASN A 110 -9.99 7.58 1.65
N LEU A 111 -9.29 6.60 1.08
CA LEU A 111 -9.40 6.26 -0.35
C LEU A 111 -10.83 5.87 -0.71
N ALA A 112 -11.51 5.04 0.08
CA ALA A 112 -12.90 4.67 -0.18
C ALA A 112 -13.81 5.91 -0.22
N PHE A 113 -13.71 6.77 0.81
CA PHE A 113 -14.52 7.98 0.90
C PHE A 113 -14.29 8.93 -0.29
N ILE A 114 -13.02 9.18 -0.62
CA ILE A 114 -12.62 10.08 -1.72
C ILE A 114 -13.06 9.50 -3.06
N SER A 115 -12.83 8.20 -3.31
CA SER A 115 -13.25 7.56 -4.56
C SER A 115 -14.76 7.64 -4.76
N PHE A 116 -15.57 7.38 -3.72
CA PHE A 116 -17.02 7.54 -3.85
C PHE A 116 -17.44 8.99 -4.11
N LEU A 117 -16.91 9.94 -3.32
CA LEU A 117 -17.24 11.35 -3.45
C LEU A 117 -16.91 11.87 -4.86
N PHE A 118 -15.68 11.65 -5.32
CA PHE A 118 -15.23 12.16 -6.60
C PHE A 118 -15.82 11.41 -7.80
N SER A 119 -16.13 10.12 -7.68
CA SER A 119 -16.86 9.43 -8.76
C SER A 119 -18.22 10.07 -9.07
N ILE A 120 -18.90 10.63 -8.07
CA ILE A 120 -20.17 11.31 -8.25
C ILE A 120 -19.94 12.74 -8.75
N LEU A 121 -19.02 13.48 -8.12
CA LEU A 121 -18.72 14.87 -8.51
C LEU A 121 -18.24 14.97 -9.95
N ILE A 122 -17.34 14.08 -10.38
CA ILE A 122 -16.82 14.10 -11.75
C ILE A 122 -17.92 13.77 -12.76
N VAL A 123 -18.80 12.80 -12.49
CA VAL A 123 -19.92 12.52 -13.40
C VAL A 123 -20.85 13.72 -13.54
N ILE A 124 -21.13 14.44 -12.45
CA ILE A 124 -21.97 15.65 -12.48
C ILE A 124 -21.28 16.75 -13.29
N GLU A 125 -20.00 17.00 -13.03
CA GLU A 125 -19.21 18.00 -13.74
C GLU A 125 -19.09 17.68 -15.23
N ASP A 126 -18.69 16.45 -15.58
CA ASP A 126 -18.55 16.00 -16.96
C ASP A 126 -19.90 16.08 -17.70
N SER A 127 -21.01 15.76 -17.04
CA SER A 127 -22.35 15.93 -17.62
C SER A 127 -22.65 17.40 -17.90
N PHE A 128 -22.30 18.31 -16.99
CA PHE A 128 -22.53 19.73 -17.20
C PHE A 128 -21.67 20.29 -18.33
N VAL A 129 -20.37 20.00 -18.33
CA VAL A 129 -19.40 20.52 -19.30
C VAL A 129 -19.71 19.98 -20.70
N ILE A 130 -19.91 18.66 -20.84
CA ILE A 130 -20.10 18.03 -22.15
C ILE A 130 -21.43 18.45 -22.79
N PHE A 131 -22.51 18.59 -22.02
CA PHE A 131 -23.82 18.90 -22.63
C PHE A 131 -24.13 20.39 -22.73
N ASN A 132 -23.52 21.26 -21.90
CA ASN A 132 -23.87 22.69 -21.86
C ASN A 132 -22.73 23.64 -22.25
N VAL A 133 -21.47 23.25 -22.10
CA VAL A 133 -20.31 24.15 -22.31
C VAL A 133 -19.62 23.86 -23.64
N ASP A 134 -19.42 22.58 -23.97
CA ASP A 134 -18.70 22.19 -25.18
C ASP A 134 -19.55 22.33 -26.45
N GLN A 135 -18.89 22.75 -27.54
CA GLN A 135 -19.49 22.78 -28.87
C GLN A 135 -18.89 21.69 -29.77
N TYR A 136 -19.74 20.75 -30.15
CA TYR A 136 -19.41 19.64 -31.04
C TYR A 136 -20.01 19.89 -32.44
N SER A 137 -19.43 20.83 -33.20
CA SER A 137 -19.85 21.14 -34.58
C SER A 137 -18.89 20.53 -35.61
N SER A 138 -19.39 20.18 -36.81
CA SER A 138 -18.61 19.53 -37.87
C SER A 138 -17.45 20.36 -38.43
N LEU A 139 -17.43 21.67 -38.21
CA LEU A 139 -16.40 22.60 -38.70
C LEU A 139 -15.51 23.18 -37.59
N SER A 140 -15.96 23.15 -36.33
CA SER A 140 -15.16 23.63 -35.19
C SER A 140 -15.50 22.87 -33.91
N THR A 141 -14.48 22.25 -33.33
CA THR A 141 -14.53 21.65 -32.00
C THR A 141 -13.77 22.57 -31.05
N LYS A 142 -14.49 23.27 -30.17
CA LYS A 142 -13.89 23.99 -29.05
C LYS A 142 -14.14 23.15 -27.80
N ILE A 143 -13.13 22.39 -27.41
CA ILE A 143 -13.14 21.61 -26.17
C ILE A 143 -12.58 22.51 -25.08
N TYR A 144 -13.41 22.89 -24.10
CA TYR A 144 -12.89 23.61 -22.94
C TYR A 144 -12.17 22.61 -22.03
N ASN A 145 -10.91 22.91 -21.72
CA ASN A 145 -10.06 21.99 -20.97
C ASN A 145 -10.46 21.99 -19.48
N ARG A 146 -10.85 20.80 -19.02
CA ARG A 146 -10.70 20.17 -17.69
C ARG A 146 -11.87 20.18 -16.70
N SER A 147 -12.20 18.94 -16.30
CA SER A 147 -12.93 18.58 -15.09
C SER A 147 -12.05 18.90 -13.87
N ILE A 148 -12.34 20.01 -13.20
CA ILE A 148 -11.65 20.49 -12.00
C ILE A 148 -11.68 19.40 -10.92
N SER A 149 -12.79 18.66 -10.82
CA SER A 149 -12.94 17.56 -9.87
C SER A 149 -11.93 16.44 -10.13
N GLU A 150 -11.61 16.11 -11.38
CA GLU A 150 -10.63 15.07 -11.73
C GLU A 150 -9.20 15.48 -11.33
N ASP A 151 -8.85 16.76 -11.54
CA ASP A 151 -7.56 17.32 -11.14
C ASP A 151 -7.42 17.35 -9.61
N ILE A 152 -8.45 17.82 -8.89
CA ILE A 152 -8.47 17.84 -7.42
C ILE A 152 -8.38 16.41 -6.87
N PHE A 153 -9.12 15.47 -7.44
CA PHE A 153 -9.05 14.06 -7.07
C PHE A 153 -7.62 13.53 -7.21
N SER A 154 -7.01 13.74 -8.37
CA SER A 154 -5.66 13.26 -8.68
C SER A 154 -4.62 13.83 -7.71
N ILE A 155 -4.69 15.13 -7.41
CA ILE A 155 -3.81 15.79 -6.43
C ILE A 155 -4.02 15.18 -5.03
N THR A 156 -5.27 14.99 -4.62
CA THR A 156 -5.61 14.44 -3.31
C THR A 156 -5.08 13.01 -3.13
N ILE A 157 -5.24 12.16 -4.15
CA ILE A 157 -4.71 10.79 -4.15
C ILE A 157 -3.18 10.80 -4.08
N CYS A 158 -2.51 11.63 -4.88
CA CYS A 158 -1.05 11.77 -4.83
C CYS A 158 -0.54 12.16 -3.45
N LEU A 159 -1.17 13.15 -2.80
CA LEU A 159 -0.80 13.58 -1.44
C LEU A 159 -1.01 12.47 -0.42
N LEU A 160 -2.13 11.72 -0.50
CA LEU A 160 -2.39 10.60 0.39
C LEU A 160 -1.38 9.46 0.23
N LEU A 161 -1.05 9.08 -1.01
CA LEU A 161 -0.07 8.04 -1.27
C LEU A 161 1.33 8.45 -0.81
N PHE A 162 1.68 9.72 -0.99
CA PHE A 162 2.94 10.26 -0.49
C PHE A 162 3.02 10.21 1.04
N GLN A 163 1.97 10.64 1.75
CA GLN A 163 1.88 10.54 3.20
C GLN A 163 1.94 9.08 3.69
N PHE A 164 1.30 8.17 2.97
CA PHE A 164 1.36 6.74 3.27
C PHE A 164 2.80 6.23 3.16
N PHE A 165 3.48 6.54 2.06
CA PHE A 165 4.84 6.10 1.83
C PHE A 165 5.82 6.61 2.90
N LEU A 166 5.75 7.91 3.25
CA LEU A 166 6.58 8.47 4.30
C LEU A 166 6.36 7.77 5.65
N LYS A 167 5.10 7.54 6.02
CA LYS A 167 4.76 6.92 7.30
C LYS A 167 5.09 5.42 7.33
N ALA A 168 4.90 4.72 6.22
CA ALA A 168 5.27 3.31 6.09
C ALA A 168 6.78 3.13 6.24
N ARG A 169 7.56 3.99 5.57
CA ARG A 169 9.02 4.00 5.68
C ARG A 169 9.51 4.29 7.09
N GLN A 170 8.91 5.25 7.79
CA GLN A 170 9.27 5.56 9.19
C GLN A 170 9.03 4.36 10.12
N ILE A 171 7.94 3.63 9.93
CA ILE A 171 7.64 2.42 10.74
C ILE A 171 8.69 1.34 10.46
N GLU A 172 9.03 1.12 9.19
CA GLU A 172 10.05 0.14 8.80
C GLU A 172 11.44 0.50 9.33
N GLU A 173 11.84 1.78 9.26
CA GLU A 173 13.07 2.28 9.87
C GLU A 173 13.07 2.09 11.40
N THR A 174 11.94 2.35 12.08
CA THR A 174 11.84 2.15 13.53
C THR A 174 11.95 0.66 13.91
N GLU A 175 11.22 -0.21 13.23
CA GLU A 175 11.25 -1.67 13.49
C GLU A 175 12.64 -2.26 13.22
N THR A 176 13.35 -1.79 12.20
CA THR A 176 14.71 -2.25 11.90
C THR A 176 15.72 -1.77 12.94
N LEU A 177 15.64 -0.52 13.40
CA LEU A 177 16.49 0.01 14.47
C LEU A 177 16.25 -0.74 15.79
N GLU A 178 14.99 -0.91 16.22
CA GLU A 178 14.65 -1.66 17.43
C GLU A 178 15.16 -3.11 17.39
N LYS A 179 15.06 -3.77 16.23
CA LYS A 179 15.57 -5.14 16.05
C LYS A 179 17.08 -5.20 16.14
N GLN A 180 17.79 -4.23 15.57
CA GLN A 180 19.25 -4.13 15.68
C GLN A 180 19.69 -3.87 17.12
N GLU A 181 19.06 -2.91 17.80
CA GLU A 181 19.32 -2.60 19.21
C GLU A 181 19.09 -3.82 20.11
N THR A 182 17.98 -4.52 19.91
CA THR A 182 17.65 -5.75 20.65
C THR A 182 18.71 -6.83 20.41
N THR A 183 19.15 -7.02 19.17
CA THR A 183 20.18 -8.02 18.83
C THR A 183 21.51 -7.69 19.51
N ILE A 184 21.92 -6.42 19.48
CA ILE A 184 23.14 -5.94 20.14
C ILE A 184 23.04 -6.13 21.66
N LEU A 185 21.88 -5.84 22.24
CA LEU A 185 21.63 -6.00 23.67
C LEU A 185 21.73 -7.48 24.10
N ILE A 186 21.11 -8.39 23.34
CA ILE A 186 21.20 -9.84 23.58
C ILE A 186 22.66 -10.29 23.51
N GLN A 187 23.41 -9.86 22.50
CA GLN A 187 24.82 -10.22 22.37
C GLN A 187 25.66 -9.71 23.55
N LYS A 188 25.45 -8.46 23.99
CA LYS A 188 26.13 -7.89 25.17
C LYS A 188 25.80 -8.67 26.44
N PHE A 189 24.54 -9.04 26.62
CA PHE A 189 24.08 -9.84 27.74
C PHE A 189 24.75 -11.23 27.76
N CYS A 190 24.70 -11.94 26.64
CA CYS A 190 25.32 -13.25 26.47
C CYS A 190 26.84 -13.20 26.70
N HIS A 191 27.50 -12.16 26.21
CA HIS A 191 28.94 -11.96 26.44
C HIS A 191 29.26 -11.71 27.92
N HIS A 192 28.48 -10.89 28.61
CA HIS A 192 28.65 -10.61 30.04
C HIS A 192 28.57 -11.88 30.90
N HIS A 193 27.66 -12.79 30.55
CA HIS A 193 27.48 -14.07 31.22
C HIS A 193 28.30 -15.23 30.61
N GLN A 194 29.25 -14.93 29.72
CA GLN A 194 30.17 -15.90 29.11
C GLN A 194 29.44 -17.07 28.40
N PHE A 195 28.37 -16.77 27.67
CA PHE A 195 27.66 -17.78 26.89
C PHE A 195 28.52 -18.22 25.71
N THR A 196 28.50 -19.53 25.45
CA THR A 196 29.03 -20.08 24.20
C THR A 196 28.12 -19.70 23.05
N GLN A 197 28.62 -19.78 21.82
CA GLN A 197 27.81 -19.50 20.62
C GLN A 197 26.50 -20.29 20.59
N ARG A 198 26.54 -21.58 20.97
CA ARG A 198 25.35 -22.43 20.99
C ARG A 198 24.36 -22.05 22.09
N GLU A 199 24.86 -21.57 23.23
CA GLU A 199 24.00 -21.08 24.31
C GLU A 199 23.36 -19.73 23.95
N THR A 200 24.06 -18.85 23.22
CA THR A 200 23.50 -17.60 22.68
C THR A 200 22.33 -17.89 21.73
N GLU A 201 22.51 -18.81 20.77
CA GLU A 201 21.45 -19.21 19.83
C GLU A 201 20.23 -19.79 20.57
N ILE A 202 20.45 -20.62 21.59
CA ILE A 202 19.37 -21.17 22.41
C ILE A 202 18.70 -20.07 23.23
N PHE A 203 19.47 -19.15 23.81
CA PHE A 203 18.96 -18.05 24.61
C PHE A 203 18.07 -17.09 23.80
N GLU A 204 18.45 -16.75 22.57
CA GLU A 204 17.61 -15.98 21.64
C GLU A 204 16.22 -16.63 21.46
N LEU A 205 16.18 -17.95 21.27
CA LEU A 205 14.93 -18.68 21.14
C LEU A 205 14.15 -18.80 22.46
N LEU A 206 14.85 -18.84 23.60
CA LEU A 206 14.21 -18.81 24.91
C LEU A 206 13.47 -17.48 25.13
N LEU A 207 14.07 -16.35 24.73
CA LEU A 207 13.46 -15.01 24.78
C LEU A 207 12.22 -14.92 23.86
N LEU A 208 12.21 -15.64 22.74
CA LEU A 208 11.04 -15.79 21.86
C LEU A 208 9.99 -16.79 22.39
N HIS A 209 10.07 -17.18 23.67
CA HIS A 209 9.12 -18.08 24.33
C HIS A 209 9.02 -19.50 23.72
N ARG A 210 10.03 -19.93 22.95
CA ARG A 210 10.05 -21.25 22.30
C ARG A 210 10.29 -22.39 23.28
N THR A 211 9.47 -23.44 23.22
CA THR A 211 9.65 -24.67 24.01
C THR A 211 10.96 -25.37 23.63
N ASN A 212 11.48 -26.23 24.53
CA ASN A 212 12.71 -26.97 24.23
C ASN A 212 12.57 -27.89 23.01
N GLN A 213 11.35 -28.33 22.69
CA GLN A 213 11.06 -29.11 21.48
C GLN A 213 11.18 -28.22 20.24
N GLU A 214 10.51 -27.06 20.22
CA GLU A 214 10.63 -26.11 19.10
C GLU A 214 12.08 -25.65 18.87
N ILE A 215 12.85 -25.43 19.95
CA ILE A 215 14.27 -25.08 19.87
C ILE A 215 15.08 -26.23 19.26
N ALA A 216 14.80 -27.48 19.68
CA ALA A 216 15.46 -28.66 19.15
C ALA A 216 15.20 -28.81 17.64
N ASP A 217 13.94 -28.64 17.23
CA ASP A 217 13.53 -28.72 15.83
C ASP A 217 14.16 -27.60 14.99
N GLN A 218 14.17 -26.36 15.51
CA GLN A 218 14.71 -25.19 14.80
C GLN A 218 16.23 -25.21 14.67
N LEU A 219 16.95 -25.71 15.68
CA LEU A 219 18.41 -25.79 15.67
C LEU A 219 18.96 -27.13 15.19
N PHE A 220 18.09 -28.06 14.75
CA PHE A 220 18.43 -29.43 14.35
C PHE A 220 19.23 -30.18 15.42
N LEU A 221 18.78 -30.09 16.68
CA LEU A 221 19.40 -30.75 17.83
C LEU A 221 18.48 -31.83 18.42
N SER A 222 19.07 -32.75 19.18
CA SER A 222 18.26 -33.61 20.05
C SER A 222 17.67 -32.81 21.22
N LEU A 223 16.47 -33.18 21.67
CA LEU A 223 15.85 -32.58 22.86
C LEU A 223 16.75 -32.71 24.11
N GLY A 224 17.51 -33.81 24.23
CA GLY A 224 18.48 -34.00 25.30
C GLY A 224 19.59 -32.94 25.26
N THR A 225 20.14 -32.67 24.08
CA THR A 225 21.18 -31.65 23.86
C THR A 225 20.66 -30.25 24.22
N VAL A 226 19.45 -29.90 23.80
CA VAL A 226 18.83 -28.60 24.17
C VAL A 226 18.64 -28.49 25.67
N LYS A 227 18.14 -29.53 26.35
CA LYS A 227 17.99 -29.54 27.81
C LYS A 227 19.30 -29.29 28.53
N THR A 228 20.40 -29.89 28.06
CA THR A 228 21.74 -29.67 28.62
C THR A 228 22.18 -28.22 28.47
N HIS A 229 22.07 -27.64 27.27
CA HIS A 229 22.43 -26.23 27.07
C HIS A 229 21.55 -25.26 27.87
N VAL A 230 20.24 -25.50 27.93
CA VAL A 230 19.31 -24.71 28.77
C VAL A 230 19.69 -24.81 30.24
N HIS A 231 20.08 -25.99 30.72
CA HIS A 231 20.55 -26.17 32.09
C HIS A 231 21.85 -25.38 32.35
N ASN A 232 22.81 -25.41 31.42
CA ASN A 232 24.04 -24.63 31.53
C ASN A 232 23.77 -23.12 31.54
N ILE A 233 22.85 -22.64 30.70
CA ILE A 233 22.38 -21.25 30.72
C ILE A 233 21.82 -20.91 32.11
N PHE A 234 21.01 -21.78 32.71
CA PHE A 234 20.42 -21.53 34.02
C PHE A 234 21.47 -21.45 35.12
N ILE A 235 22.50 -22.30 35.04
CA ILE A 235 23.65 -22.24 35.96
C ILE A 235 24.41 -20.91 35.79
N LYS A 236 24.70 -20.49 34.55
CA LYS A 236 25.43 -19.23 34.27
C LYS A 236 24.67 -17.98 34.69
N LEU A 237 23.34 -18.05 34.70
CA LEU A 237 22.46 -16.96 35.13
C LEU A 237 22.08 -17.04 36.62
N ASP A 238 22.47 -18.10 37.33
CA ASP A 238 22.05 -18.41 38.70
C ASP A 238 20.51 -18.40 38.89
N ILE A 239 19.80 -19.04 37.97
CA ILE A 239 18.33 -19.15 37.99
C ILE A 239 17.86 -20.59 38.06
N LYS A 240 16.63 -20.79 38.54
CA LYS A 240 15.99 -22.11 38.67
C LYS A 240 14.76 -22.27 37.79
N LYS A 241 14.12 -21.16 37.43
CA LYS A 241 12.86 -21.16 36.66
C LYS A 241 13.06 -20.43 35.35
N ARG A 242 12.52 -21.00 34.27
CA ARG A 242 12.53 -20.39 32.94
C ARG A 242 11.94 -18.98 32.92
N THR A 243 10.90 -18.72 33.71
CA THR A 243 10.28 -17.38 33.80
C THR A 243 11.23 -16.31 34.34
N GLN A 244 12.26 -16.70 35.12
CA GLN A 244 13.25 -15.76 35.65
C GLN A 244 14.17 -15.21 34.56
N ILE A 245 14.32 -15.91 33.43
CA ILE A 245 15.10 -15.43 32.28
C ILE A 245 14.58 -14.08 31.81
N PHE A 246 13.27 -13.97 31.60
CA PHE A 246 12.63 -12.76 31.08
C PHE A 246 12.81 -11.59 32.04
N ILE A 247 12.59 -11.83 33.33
CA ILE A 247 12.76 -10.81 34.39
C ILE A 247 14.21 -10.33 34.45
N LEU A 248 15.17 -11.26 34.38
CA LEU A 248 16.59 -10.92 34.47
C LEU A 248 17.07 -10.14 33.24
N PHE A 249 16.63 -10.53 32.05
CA PHE A 249 16.93 -9.81 30.81
C PHE A 249 16.26 -8.43 30.75
N GLU A 250 15.02 -8.30 31.20
CA GLU A 250 14.29 -7.02 31.31
C GLU A 250 14.98 -6.06 32.29
N ASN A 251 15.43 -6.57 33.44
CA ASN A 251 16.24 -5.79 34.39
C ASN A 251 17.56 -5.33 33.77
N TYR A 252 18.22 -6.20 32.99
CA TYR A 252 19.43 -5.84 32.26
C TYR A 252 19.17 -4.72 31.23
N GLN A 253 18.11 -4.84 30.44
CA GLN A 253 17.67 -3.83 29.48
C GLN A 253 17.42 -2.48 30.16
N THR A 254 16.69 -2.49 31.28
CA THR A 254 16.39 -1.28 32.06
C THR A 254 17.67 -0.64 32.63
N SER A 255 18.63 -1.45 33.08
CA SER A 255 19.90 -0.96 33.63
C SER A 255 20.81 -0.28 32.61
N ILE A 256 20.74 -0.70 31.33
CA ILE A 256 21.50 -0.11 30.22
C ILE A 256 20.80 1.17 29.76
N ASN A 257 19.48 1.15 29.59
CA ASN A 257 18.73 2.32 29.14
C ASN A 257 18.74 3.45 30.19
N GLY A 258 18.64 3.13 31.48
CA GLY A 258 18.69 4.11 32.57
C GLY A 258 20.07 4.76 32.80
N LYS A 259 21.16 4.20 32.26
CA LYS A 259 22.50 4.81 32.29
C LYS A 259 22.76 5.79 31.15
N THR A 260 21.86 5.88 30.17
CA THR A 260 22.05 6.69 28.94
C THR A 260 21.29 8.03 29.02
N SER A 261 20.62 8.32 30.13
CA SER A 261 19.82 9.55 30.38
C SER A 261 20.44 10.50 31.43
N LEU A 262 21.76 10.45 31.62
CA LEU A 262 22.56 11.36 32.45
C LEU A 262 23.69 11.93 31.59
#